data_AF-A0A6I5RKG6-F1
#
_entry.id   AF-A0A6I5RKG6-F1
#
_cell.length_a   1.000
_cell.length_b   1.000
_cell.length_c   1.000
_cell.angle_alpha   90.00
_cell.angle_beta   90.00
_cell.angle_gamma   90.00
#
_symmetry.space_group_name_H-M   'P 1'
#
loop_
_entity.id
_entity.type
_entity.pdbx_description
1 polymer ?
#
loop_
_entity_poly.entity_id
_entity_poly.type
_entity_poly.pdbx_seq_one_letter_code
_entity_poly.pdbx_strand_id
1 'polypeptide(L)' 'MSWDSGAMRQHFEKMQGVLDADNEILNIEDYVDQFLRTRGYALTDESRLRVAMRLEQITEWTHYTASELDHWLDTCFKA' A
#
# COMPACT_ATOMS: atom_id res chain seq x y z
N MET A 1 -10.56 11.63 -4.76
CA MET A 1 -9.55 11.86 -5.81
C MET A 1 -9.30 10.51 -6.43
N SER A 2 -9.68 10.31 -7.68
CA SER A 2 -9.56 9.00 -8.36
C SER A 2 -8.11 8.80 -8.79
N TRP A 3 -7.52 7.65 -8.49
CA TRP A 3 -6.14 7.34 -8.88
C TRP A 3 -6.07 7.22 -10.40
N ASP A 4 -5.43 8.18 -11.05
CA ASP A 4 -5.35 8.25 -12.51
C ASP A 4 -4.10 7.49 -12.97
N SER A 5 -4.24 6.19 -13.26
CA SER A 5 -3.36 5.46 -14.19
C SER A 5 -3.67 3.96 -14.16
N GLY A 6 -3.99 3.39 -15.32
CA GLY A 6 -4.10 1.94 -15.50
C GLY A 6 -2.84 1.16 -15.08
N ALA A 7 -1.69 1.83 -14.91
CA ALA A 7 -0.47 1.26 -14.37
C ALA A 7 -0.55 0.95 -12.88
N MET A 8 -1.05 1.88 -12.04
CA MET A 8 -1.20 1.63 -10.59
C MET A 8 -2.14 0.46 -10.33
N ARG A 9 -3.25 0.41 -11.07
CA ARG A 9 -4.25 -0.66 -10.93
C ARG A 9 -3.67 -2.06 -11.21
N GLN A 10 -2.75 -2.19 -12.15
CA GLN A 10 -2.06 -3.46 -12.44
C GLN A 10 -1.20 -3.95 -11.25
N HIS A 11 -0.55 -3.05 -10.52
CA HIS A 11 0.23 -3.43 -9.34
C HIS A 11 -0.67 -3.99 -8.22
N PHE A 12 -1.93 -3.55 -8.15
CA PHE A 12 -2.87 -3.96 -7.11
C PHE A 12 -3.80 -5.11 -7.49
N GLU A 13 -3.85 -5.54 -8.76
CA GLU A 13 -4.75 -6.64 -9.18
C GLU A 13 -4.54 -7.94 -8.38
N LYS A 14 -3.34 -8.14 -7.83
CA LYS A 14 -3.01 -9.31 -6.98
C LYS A 14 -3.29 -9.09 -5.49
N MET A 15 -3.55 -7.86 -5.06
CA MET A 15 -3.71 -7.45 -3.66
C MET A 15 -5.20 -7.32 -3.35
N GLN A 16 -5.77 -8.32 -2.68
CA GLN A 16 -7.21 -8.36 -2.42
C GLN A 16 -7.66 -7.44 -1.27
N GLY A 17 -6.72 -6.95 -0.45
CA GLY A 17 -7.00 -6.08 0.70
C GLY A 17 -5.96 -6.26 1.80
N VAL A 18 -5.97 -5.34 2.77
CA VAL A 18 -5.11 -5.35 3.96
C VAL A 18 -6.00 -5.42 5.18
N LEU A 19 -5.67 -6.25 6.17
CA LEU A 19 -6.42 -6.29 7.43
C LEU A 19 -5.97 -5.14 8.31
N ASP A 20 -6.88 -4.29 8.76
CA ASP A 20 -6.54 -3.23 9.70
C ASP A 20 -6.46 -3.72 11.15
N ALA A 21 -6.27 -2.80 12.09
CA ALA A 21 -6.14 -3.13 13.51
C ALA A 21 -7.44 -3.71 14.12
N ASP A 22 -8.59 -3.46 13.49
CA ASP A 22 -9.91 -3.94 13.89
C ASP A 22 -10.33 -5.20 13.10
N ASN A 23 -9.39 -5.80 12.33
CA ASN A 23 -9.61 -6.89 11.38
C ASN A 23 -10.60 -6.55 10.25
N GLU A 24 -10.83 -5.28 9.99
CA GLU A 24 -11.59 -4.85 8.81
C GLU A 24 -10.69 -4.92 7.57
N ILE A 25 -11.30 -5.29 6.44
CA ILE A 25 -10.59 -5.33 5.16
C ILE A 25 -10.54 -3.91 4.61
N LEU A 26 -9.34 -3.31 4.66
CA LEU A 26 -9.04 -2.04 4.05
C LEU A 26 -8.64 -2.24 2.59
N ASN A 27 -9.19 -1.40 1.71
CA ASN A 27 -8.75 -1.36 0.32
C ASN A 27 -7.28 -0.94 0.28
N ILE A 28 -6.54 -1.51 -0.66
CA ILE A 28 -5.10 -1.23 -0.77
C ILE A 28 -4.82 0.24 -1.10
N GLU A 29 -5.71 0.89 -1.86
CA GLU A 29 -5.60 2.33 -2.17
C GLU A 29 -5.72 3.17 -0.89
N ASP A 30 -6.72 2.89 -0.06
CA ASP A 30 -6.95 3.57 1.22
C ASP A 30 -5.78 3.32 2.19
N TYR A 31 -5.26 2.09 2.23
CA TYR A 31 -4.08 1.74 3.02
C TYR A 31 -2.84 2.53 2.60
N VAL A 32 -2.55 2.64 1.30
CA VAL A 32 -1.37 3.38 0.80
C VAL A 32 -1.49 4.86 1.12
N ASP A 33 -2.66 5.47 0.93
CA ASP A 33 -2.87 6.88 1.29
C ASP A 33 -2.73 7.09 2.80
N GLN A 34 -3.20 6.15 3.63
CA GLN A 34 -3.00 6.17 5.08
C GLN A 34 -1.52 6.02 5.45
N PHE A 35 -0.79 5.11 4.84
CA PHE A 35 0.64 4.92 5.04
C PHE A 35 1.42 6.21 4.73
N LEU A 36 1.20 6.80 3.56
CA LEU A 36 1.89 8.04 3.16
C LEU A 36 1.56 9.20 4.11
N ARG A 37 0.28 9.36 4.46
CA ARG A 37 -0.19 10.44 5.34
C ARG A 37 0.37 10.31 6.75
N THR A 38 0.43 9.11 7.31
CA THR A 38 0.95 8.86 8.67
C THR A 38 2.45 9.13 8.78
N ARG A 39 3.22 8.93 7.71
CA ARG A 39 4.66 9.26 7.64
C ARG A 39 4.95 10.69 7.17
N GLY A 40 3.92 11.49 6.85
CA GLY A 40 4.08 12.88 6.39
C GLY A 40 4.57 13.01 4.94
N TYR A 41 4.44 11.96 4.12
CA TYR A 41 4.71 12.04 2.68
C TYR A 41 3.56 12.72 1.93
N ALA A 42 3.88 13.35 0.80
CA ALA A 42 2.88 13.97 -0.06
C ALA A 42 2.04 12.90 -0.77
N LEU A 43 0.71 13.08 -0.81
CA LEU A 43 -0.24 12.20 -1.50
C LEU A 43 -0.25 12.45 -3.02
N THR A 44 0.92 12.25 -3.64
CA THR A 44 1.14 12.35 -5.08
C THR A 44 1.16 10.97 -5.72
N ASP A 45 0.88 10.93 -7.03
CA ASP A 45 0.91 9.67 -7.79
C ASP A 45 2.29 9.02 -7.78
N GLU A 46 3.37 9.81 -7.73
CA GLU A 46 4.73 9.28 -7.59
C GLU A 46 4.92 8.56 -6.25
N SER A 47 4.48 9.15 -5.14
CA SER A 47 4.63 8.54 -3.82
C SER A 47 3.80 7.26 -3.71
N ARG A 48 2.57 7.29 -4.24
CA ARG A 48 1.69 6.12 -4.32
C ARG A 48 2.30 5.02 -5.17
N LEU A 49 2.82 5.35 -6.35
CA LEU A 49 3.46 4.40 -7.25
C LEU A 49 4.66 3.73 -6.59
N ARG A 50 5.50 4.48 -5.86
CA ARG A 50 6.62 3.90 -5.11
C ARG A 50 6.16 2.86 -4.11
N VAL A 51 5.09 3.12 -3.36
CA VAL A 51 4.52 2.14 -2.42
C VAL A 51 3.96 0.94 -3.16
N ALA A 52 3.18 1.16 -4.23
CA ALA A 52 2.60 0.12 -5.07
C ALA A 52 3.66 -0.85 -5.63
N MET A 53 4.76 -0.31 -6.17
CA MET A 53 5.87 -1.08 -6.71
C MET A 53 6.58 -1.91 -5.64
N ARG A 54 6.64 -1.43 -4.40
CA ARG A 54 7.17 -2.22 -3.29
C ARG A 54 6.22 -3.35 -2.96
N LEU A 55 4.95 -3.05 -2.75
CA LEU A 55 3.96 -4.06 -2.41
C LEU A 55 3.88 -5.17 -3.48
N GLU A 56 4.09 -4.87 -4.76
CA GLU A 56 4.11 -5.89 -5.83
C GLU A 56 5.21 -6.96 -5.63
N GLN A 57 6.27 -6.65 -4.88
CA GLN A 57 7.33 -7.62 -4.57
C GLN A 57 6.87 -8.72 -3.60
N ILE A 58 5.72 -8.55 -2.96
CA ILE A 58 5.11 -9.57 -2.11
C ILE A 58 4.46 -10.63 -3.01
N THR A 59 5.14 -11.77 -3.16
CA THR A 59 4.72 -12.85 -4.07
C THR A 59 3.56 -13.69 -3.54
N GLU A 60 3.35 -13.71 -2.23
CA GLU A 60 2.28 -14.46 -1.56
C GLU A 60 1.49 -13.52 -0.65
N TRP A 61 0.31 -13.10 -1.12
CA TRP A 61 -0.58 -12.20 -0.39
C TRP A 61 -1.58 -13.01 0.45
N THR A 62 -1.16 -13.44 1.64
CA THR A 62 -1.92 -14.43 2.43
C THR A 62 -2.33 -13.91 3.81
N HIS A 63 -2.83 -12.65 3.87
CA HIS A 63 -3.31 -11.93 5.06
C HIS A 63 -2.24 -11.13 5.83
N TYR A 64 -1.70 -10.10 5.18
CA TYR A 64 -0.94 -9.10 5.94
C TYR A 64 -1.87 -8.13 6.65
N THR A 65 -1.56 -7.87 7.92
CA THR A 65 -2.13 -6.75 8.65
C THR A 65 -1.47 -5.44 8.21
N ALA A 66 -2.16 -4.32 8.39
CA ALA A 66 -1.65 -2.99 8.11
C ALA A 66 -0.38 -2.71 8.91
N SER A 67 -0.27 -3.24 10.14
CA SER A 67 0.92 -3.11 10.98
C SER A 67 2.13 -3.87 10.41
N GLU A 68 1.92 -5.07 9.86
CA GLU A 68 2.99 -5.85 9.23
C GLU A 68 3.47 -5.19 7.93
N LEU A 69 2.54 -4.73 7.08
CA LEU A 69 2.91 -4.00 5.87
C LEU A 69 3.58 -2.67 6.20
N ASP A 70 3.12 -1.97 7.23
CA ASP A 70 3.73 -0.73 7.71
C ASP A 70 5.19 -0.96 8.12
N HIS A 71 5.44 -2.00 8.92
CA HIS A 71 6.79 -2.35 9.36
C HIS A 71 7.70 -2.75 8.19
N TRP A 72 7.15 -3.54 7.26
CA TRP A 72 7.87 -3.97 6.06
C TRP A 72 8.19 -2.79 5.14
N LEU A 73 7.21 -1.93 4.86
CA LEU A 73 7.39 -0.72 4.07
C LEU A 73 8.35 0.24 4.75
N ASP A 74 8.26 0.48 6.06
CA ASP A 74 9.22 1.36 6.75
C ASP A 74 10.67 0.86 6.62
N THR A 75 10.86 -0.46 6.54
CA THR A 75 12.17 -1.07 6.31
C THR A 75 12.63 -0.91 4.85
N CYS A 76 11.72 -1.09 3.89
CA CYS A 76 12.04 -1.05 2.45
C CYS A 76 11.99 0.35 1.82
N PHE A 77 11.32 1.32 2.44
CA PHE A 77 11.04 2.66 1.92
C PHE A 77 12.01 3.72 2.46
N LYS A 78 12.68 3.45 3.60
CA LYS A 78 13.76 4.29 4.14
C LYS A 78 15.13 4.08 3.45
N ALA A 79 15.25 3.11 2.54
CA ALA A 79 16.49 2.77 1.84
C ALA A 79 16.67 3.57 0.54
#